data_AF-A0A158FZY7-F1
#
_entry.id   AF-A0A158FZY7-F1
#
_cell.length_a   1.000
_cell.length_b   1.000
_cell.length_c   1.000
_cell.angle_alpha   90.00
_cell.angle_beta   90.00
_cell.angle_gamma   90.00
#
_symmetry.space_group_name_H-M   'P 1'
#
loop_
_entity.id
_entity.type
_entity.pdbx_description
1 polymer ?
#
loop_
_entity_poly.entity_id
_entity_poly.type
_entity_poly.pdbx_seq_one_letter_code
_entity_poly.pdbx_strand_id
1 'polypeptide(L)'
;MLDDGHAPSFAAIPTRYAGVNFRSRLEARWAAFFDLAGWQWVYEPLDCNGWLPDFSIAARCDDVPGGVLLVEVKATREEAHRAKAKIDRANQAHRVLVLSAGPFRAAEWSGEFDDYFVDDPDFAIAGLVRDGAFSEAGLTWDYAIFRPSSLGVGVRCMSGWWADLITGEYTGNDPAEFPCPLAFQHWREAGNRVQWQSK
;
A
#
# COMPACT_ATOMS: atom_id res chain seq x y z
N MET A 1 11.99 12.56 39.53
CA MET A 1 12.19 12.88 38.10
C MET A 1 11.83 11.62 37.35
N LEU A 2 10.68 11.65 36.66
CA LEU A 2 10.23 10.51 35.86
C LEU A 2 11.00 10.55 34.54
N ASP A 3 11.57 9.40 34.19
CA ASP A 3 12.25 9.15 32.92
C ASP A 3 11.17 9.17 31.82
N ASP A 4 11.18 10.22 30.99
CA ASP A 4 10.28 10.35 29.85
C ASP A 4 10.70 9.31 28.80
N GLY A 5 10.10 8.12 28.91
CA GLY A 5 10.31 6.98 28.03
C GLY A 5 10.07 7.32 26.56
N HIS A 6 11.09 7.84 25.90
CA HIS A 6 11.15 7.88 24.45
C HIS A 6 11.43 6.46 23.98
N ALA A 7 10.39 5.78 23.47
CA ALA A 7 10.58 4.52 22.74
C ALA A 7 11.70 4.74 21.71
N PRO A 8 12.69 3.84 21.62
CA PRO A 8 13.81 4.03 20.69
C PRO A 8 13.25 4.20 19.28
N SER A 9 13.54 5.34 18.66
CA SER A 9 13.30 5.52 17.23
C SER A 9 14.27 4.60 16.50
N PHE A 10 13.76 3.49 15.98
CA PHE A 10 14.55 2.63 15.10
C PHE A 10 14.84 3.42 13.82
N ALA A 11 16.04 4.00 13.74
CA ALA A 11 16.49 4.68 12.54
C ALA A 11 16.39 3.70 11.35
N ALA A 12 15.67 4.12 10.32
CA ALA A 12 15.54 3.33 9.11
C ALA A 12 16.92 3.05 8.51
N ILE A 13 17.17 1.80 8.13
CA ILE A 13 18.44 1.39 7.51
C ILE A 13 18.34 1.69 6.01
N PRO A 14 19.19 2.57 5.46
CA PRO A 14 19.24 2.79 4.02
C PRO A 14 19.57 1.48 3.31
N THR A 15 18.80 1.16 2.28
CA THR A 15 18.88 -0.14 1.61
C THR A 15 18.93 0.07 0.10
N ARG A 16 19.87 -0.59 -0.58
CA ARG A 16 20.01 -0.49 -2.04
C ARG A 16 19.26 -1.64 -2.72
N TYR A 17 18.40 -1.30 -3.68
CA TYR A 17 17.68 -2.26 -4.52
C TYR A 17 17.42 -1.66 -5.91
N ALA A 18 17.47 -2.48 -6.97
CA ALA A 18 17.26 -2.05 -8.36
C ALA A 18 18.05 -0.78 -8.78
N GLY A 19 19.25 -0.59 -8.21
CA GLY A 19 20.10 0.58 -8.47
C GLY A 19 19.74 1.84 -7.69
N VAL A 20 18.64 1.85 -6.92
CA VAL A 20 18.15 2.96 -6.09
C VAL A 20 18.58 2.77 -4.63
N ASN A 21 18.90 3.89 -3.95
CA ASN A 21 19.18 3.90 -2.50
C ASN A 21 17.93 4.38 -1.76
N PHE A 22 17.21 3.45 -1.15
CA PHE A 22 16.01 3.74 -0.38
C PHE A 22 16.35 4.24 1.03
N ARG A 23 15.49 5.10 1.58
CA ARG A 23 15.61 5.62 2.95
C ARG A 23 15.40 4.53 4.01
N SER A 24 14.67 3.48 3.65
CA SER A 24 14.40 2.36 4.54
C SER A 24 14.45 1.00 3.82
N ARG A 25 14.74 -0.05 4.58
CA ARG A 25 14.59 -1.44 4.13
C ARG A 25 13.14 -1.78 3.76
N LEU A 26 12.15 -1.15 4.41
CA LEU A 26 10.74 -1.38 4.13
C LEU A 26 10.36 -0.84 2.75
N GLU A 27 10.78 0.38 2.40
CA GLU A 27 10.62 0.95 1.05
C GLU A 27 11.30 0.07 -0.01
N ALA A 28 12.55 -0.34 0.23
CA ALA A 28 13.25 -1.24 -0.70
C ALA A 28 12.49 -2.56 -0.89
N ARG A 29 11.91 -3.12 0.19
CA ARG A 29 11.10 -4.34 0.11
C ARG A 29 9.83 -4.13 -0.71
N TRP A 30 9.14 -3.00 -0.53
CA TRP A 30 7.99 -2.67 -1.36
C TRP A 30 8.36 -2.48 -2.84
N ALA A 31 9.49 -1.84 -3.14
CA ALA A 31 10.00 -1.77 -4.51
C ALA A 31 10.25 -3.17 -5.12
N ALA A 32 10.86 -4.08 -4.35
CA ALA A 32 11.05 -5.46 -4.77
C ALA A 32 9.74 -6.23 -4.94
N PHE A 33 8.72 -5.92 -4.12
CA PHE A 33 7.38 -6.45 -4.27
C PHE A 33 6.72 -5.93 -5.56
N PHE A 34 6.85 -4.64 -5.87
CA PHE A 34 6.30 -4.04 -7.08
C PHE A 34 6.88 -4.71 -8.34
N ASP A 35 8.19 -4.96 -8.37
CA ASP A 35 8.82 -5.69 -9.47
C ASP A 35 8.27 -7.13 -9.62
N LEU A 36 8.06 -7.83 -8.50
CA LEU A 36 7.48 -9.18 -8.49
C LEU A 36 6.02 -9.19 -8.96
N ALA A 37 5.25 -8.17 -8.58
CA ALA A 37 3.86 -7.96 -8.99
C ALA A 37 3.72 -7.36 -10.40
N GLY A 38 4.82 -7.06 -11.09
CA GLY A 38 4.80 -6.44 -12.42
C GLY A 38 4.36 -4.97 -12.45
N TRP A 39 4.40 -4.28 -11.30
CA TRP A 39 4.00 -2.89 -11.17
C TRP A 39 5.16 -1.97 -11.54
N GLN A 40 4.94 -1.08 -12.50
CA GLN A 40 5.96 -0.13 -12.92
C GLN A 40 6.01 1.03 -11.92
N TRP A 41 7.14 1.23 -11.26
CA TRP A 41 7.28 2.21 -10.17
C TRP A 41 8.38 3.25 -10.44
N VAL A 42 8.19 4.43 -9.85
CA VAL A 42 9.21 5.49 -9.75
C VAL A 42 9.31 5.89 -8.28
N TYR A 43 10.54 5.94 -7.74
CA TYR A 43 10.83 6.34 -6.36
C TYR A 43 10.97 7.86 -6.23
N GLU A 44 10.39 8.43 -5.17
CA GLU A 44 10.34 9.88 -4.90
C GLU A 44 9.96 10.71 -6.15
N PRO A 45 8.79 10.47 -6.76
CA PRO A 45 8.52 10.89 -8.14
C PRO A 45 8.24 12.39 -8.32
N LEU A 46 7.66 13.07 -7.32
CA LEU A 46 7.33 14.49 -7.39
C LEU A 46 7.02 15.06 -5.99
N ASP A 47 7.16 16.38 -5.82
CA ASP A 47 6.72 17.11 -4.63
C ASP A 47 5.25 17.54 -4.78
N CYS A 48 4.36 16.97 -3.98
CA CYS A 48 2.95 17.35 -3.89
C CYS A 48 2.76 18.39 -2.78
N ASN A 49 3.14 19.65 -3.04
CA ASN A 49 2.86 20.78 -2.14
C ASN A 49 3.25 20.52 -0.66
N GLY A 50 4.47 20.02 -0.43
CA GLY A 50 5.00 19.73 0.91
C GLY A 50 4.74 18.30 1.41
N TRP A 51 4.15 17.44 0.58
CA TRP A 51 4.14 15.99 0.75
C TRP A 51 4.87 15.31 -0.41
N LEU A 52 5.92 14.56 -0.09
CA LEU A 52 6.67 13.75 -1.05
C LEU A 52 6.20 12.29 -0.91
N PRO A 53 5.39 11.75 -1.85
CA PRO A 53 5.09 10.33 -1.88
C PRO A 53 6.37 9.50 -2.04
N ASP A 54 6.41 8.32 -1.42
CA ASP A 54 7.54 7.40 -1.56
C ASP A 54 7.65 6.86 -2.99
N PHE A 55 6.52 6.56 -3.63
CA PHE A 55 6.49 6.06 -5.01
C PHE A 55 5.34 6.64 -5.84
N SER A 56 5.46 6.47 -7.15
CA SER A 56 4.32 6.44 -8.07
C SER A 56 4.30 5.12 -8.81
N ILE A 57 3.10 4.58 -9.05
CA ILE A 57 2.85 3.39 -9.87
C ILE A 57 2.11 3.82 -11.13
N ALA A 58 2.56 3.34 -12.28
CA ALA A 58 1.82 3.52 -13.53
C ALA A 58 0.55 2.66 -13.51
N ALA A 59 -0.60 3.33 -13.55
CA ALA A 59 -1.91 2.70 -13.62
C ALA A 59 -2.43 2.77 -15.06
N ARG A 60 -2.91 1.63 -15.56
CA ARG A 60 -3.61 1.46 -16.83
C ARG A 60 -5.13 1.53 -16.67
N CYS A 61 -5.60 1.68 -15.44
CA CYS A 61 -7.00 1.88 -15.13
C CYS A 61 -7.42 3.31 -15.54
N ASP A 62 -8.36 3.41 -16.49
CA ASP A 62 -8.87 4.71 -16.98
C ASP A 62 -9.49 5.56 -15.87
N ASP A 63 -9.99 4.92 -14.80
CA ASP A 63 -10.56 5.61 -13.65
C ASP A 63 -9.49 6.26 -12.76
N VAL A 64 -8.20 5.92 -12.94
CA VAL A 64 -7.09 6.53 -12.20
C VAL A 64 -6.63 7.80 -12.93
N PRO A 65 -6.89 9.00 -12.38
CA PRO A 65 -6.58 10.24 -13.08
C PRO A 65 -5.09 10.38 -13.41
N GLY A 66 -4.80 10.66 -14.69
CA GLY A 66 -3.43 10.79 -15.17
C GLY A 66 -2.64 9.49 -15.24
N GLY A 67 -3.27 8.32 -15.03
CA GLY A 67 -2.61 7.01 -15.09
C GLY A 67 -1.54 6.83 -14.01
N VAL A 68 -1.68 7.52 -12.87
CA VAL A 68 -0.70 7.48 -11.77
C VAL A 68 -1.39 7.25 -10.44
N LEU A 69 -0.96 6.19 -9.75
CA LEU A 69 -1.29 5.93 -8.36
C LEU A 69 -0.09 6.32 -7.49
N LEU A 70 -0.26 7.32 -6.61
CA LEU A 70 0.79 7.69 -5.65
C LEU A 70 0.80 6.70 -4.49
N VAL A 71 1.98 6.38 -3.97
CA VAL A 71 2.14 5.43 -2.87
C VAL A 71 2.95 6.04 -1.73
N GLU A 72 2.45 5.83 -0.51
CA GLU A 72 3.13 6.15 0.74
C GLU A 72 3.35 4.86 1.53
N VAL A 73 4.52 4.71 2.14
CA VAL A 73 4.88 3.57 2.99
C VAL A 73 4.98 4.04 4.45
N LYS A 74 4.37 3.27 5.35
CA LYS A 74 4.42 3.49 6.80
C LYS A 74 4.76 2.19 7.52
N ALA A 75 5.45 2.30 8.66
CA ALA A 75 5.85 1.13 9.42
C ALA A 75 4.65 0.52 10.16
N THR A 76 3.64 1.32 10.50
CA THR A 76 2.43 0.83 11.17
C THR A 76 1.14 1.30 10.51
N ARG A 77 0.04 0.62 10.83
CA ARG A 77 -1.30 1.00 10.38
C ARG A 77 -1.72 2.33 11.01
N GLU A 78 -1.39 2.57 12.27
CA GLU A 78 -1.68 3.84 12.95
C GLU A 78 -0.97 5.00 12.27
N GLU A 79 0.28 4.80 11.85
CA GLU A 79 1.02 5.78 11.04
C GLU A 79 0.35 6.01 9.68
N ALA A 80 -0.12 4.95 9.02
CA ALA A 80 -0.89 5.07 7.77
C ALA A 80 -2.17 5.90 7.98
N HIS A 81 -2.93 5.65 9.05
CA HIS A 81 -4.13 6.43 9.39
C HIS A 81 -3.80 7.89 9.72
N ARG A 82 -2.69 8.17 10.42
CA ARG A 82 -2.23 9.53 10.71
C ARG A 82 -1.80 10.30 9.46
N ALA A 83 -1.29 9.61 8.43
CA ALA A 83 -0.85 10.24 7.19
C ALA A 83 -2.01 10.87 6.39
N LYS A 84 -3.23 10.35 6.51
CA LYS A 84 -4.42 10.78 5.74
C LYS A 84 -4.61 12.29 5.72
N ALA A 85 -4.62 12.93 6.89
CA ALA A 85 -4.88 14.37 6.99
C ALA A 85 -3.82 15.24 6.29
N LYS A 86 -2.56 14.80 6.26
CA LYS A 86 -1.50 15.49 5.52
C LYS A 86 -1.70 15.31 4.02
N ILE A 87 -1.97 14.09 3.59
CA ILE A 87 -2.20 13.74 2.18
C ILE A 87 -3.42 14.50 1.63
N ASP A 88 -4.52 14.57 2.39
CA ASP A 88 -5.75 15.27 1.98
C ASP A 88 -5.53 16.76 1.71
N ARG A 89 -4.64 17.39 2.49
CA ARG A 89 -4.28 18.81 2.32
C ARG A 89 -3.35 19.04 1.14
N ALA A 90 -2.44 18.10 0.90
CA ALA A 90 -1.32 18.27 -0.03
C ALA A 90 -1.63 17.80 -1.45
N ASN A 91 -2.51 16.81 -1.59
CA ASN A 91 -2.90 16.22 -2.87
C ASN A 91 -4.43 16.19 -2.98
N GLN A 92 -4.99 16.76 -4.04
CA GLN A 92 -6.43 16.70 -4.34
C GLN A 92 -6.74 16.02 -5.68
N ALA A 93 -5.71 15.66 -6.45
CA ALA A 93 -5.86 15.22 -7.84
C ALA A 93 -5.62 13.72 -8.02
N HIS A 94 -4.61 13.17 -7.34
CA HIS A 94 -4.21 11.78 -7.55
C HIS A 94 -4.84 10.84 -6.53
N ARG A 95 -5.14 9.61 -6.96
CA ARG A 95 -5.42 8.51 -6.03
C ARG A 95 -4.14 8.17 -5.25
N VAL A 96 -4.31 7.73 -4.01
CA VAL A 96 -3.20 7.42 -3.10
C VAL A 96 -3.39 6.05 -2.47
N LEU A 97 -2.35 5.24 -2.47
CA LEU A 97 -2.26 3.99 -1.74
C LEU A 97 -1.26 4.15 -0.58
N VAL A 98 -1.70 3.94 0.65
CA VAL A 98 -0.84 3.96 1.83
C VAL A 98 -0.62 2.52 2.30
N LEU A 99 0.60 2.03 2.16
CA LEU A 99 1.02 0.68 2.53
C LEU A 99 1.64 0.65 3.92
N SER A 100 1.47 -0.46 4.62
CA SER A 100 2.03 -0.66 5.98
C SER A 100 3.28 -1.56 5.97
N ALA A 101 3.74 -2.03 7.14
CA ALA A 101 4.90 -2.93 7.28
C ALA A 101 4.81 -4.26 6.53
N GLY A 102 3.65 -4.60 5.97
CA GLY A 102 3.42 -5.72 5.09
C GLY A 102 1.94 -5.84 4.78
N PRO A 103 1.55 -6.77 3.89
CA PRO A 103 0.16 -6.91 3.47
C PRO A 103 -0.75 -7.68 4.43
N PHE A 104 -0.39 -7.81 5.72
CA PHE A 104 -1.06 -8.72 6.66
C PHE A 104 -1.37 -8.06 8.01
N ARG A 105 -2.44 -8.51 8.67
CA ARG A 105 -2.70 -8.21 10.09
C ARG A 105 -1.53 -8.67 10.97
N ALA A 106 -1.09 -7.79 11.87
CA ALA A 106 -0.68 -8.23 13.19
C ALA A 106 -1.98 -8.55 13.97
N ALA A 107 -1.98 -9.62 14.76
CA ALA A 107 -3.16 -10.24 15.39
C ALA A 107 -3.91 -9.38 16.44
N GLU A 108 -3.70 -8.07 16.50
CA GLU A 108 -4.18 -7.22 17.59
C GLU A 108 -5.09 -6.10 17.06
N TRP A 109 -6.37 -6.43 16.83
CA TRP A 109 -7.41 -5.41 16.69
C TRP A 109 -8.72 -5.94 17.23
N SER A 110 -9.27 -5.24 18.22
CA SER A 110 -10.50 -5.57 18.97
C SER A 110 -11.57 -4.48 18.84
N GLY A 111 -11.60 -3.77 17.71
CA GLY A 111 -12.52 -2.67 17.47
C GLY A 111 -13.81 -3.10 16.75
N GLU A 112 -14.92 -2.46 17.12
CA GLU A 112 -16.25 -2.65 16.54
C GLU A 112 -16.27 -2.18 15.07
N PHE A 113 -16.18 -3.12 14.14
CA PHE A 113 -16.86 -3.03 12.85
C PHE A 113 -17.79 -4.24 12.75
N ASP A 114 -18.97 -4.03 12.14
CA ASP A 114 -19.92 -5.08 11.81
C ASP A 114 -19.23 -6.20 11.01
N ASP A 115 -18.92 -7.28 11.73
CA ASP A 115 -19.34 -8.65 11.46
C ASP A 115 -19.60 -8.94 9.99
N TYR A 116 -18.60 -9.47 9.25
CA TYR A 116 -18.73 -10.39 8.10
C TYR A 116 -17.35 -10.78 7.52
N PHE A 117 -16.28 -9.97 7.69
CA PHE A 117 -14.96 -10.21 7.09
C PHE A 117 -13.75 -10.07 8.04
N VAL A 118 -13.98 -9.74 9.31
CA VAL A 118 -12.91 -9.36 10.27
C VAL A 118 -12.31 -10.56 11.02
N ASP A 119 -13.03 -11.68 11.10
CA ASP A 119 -12.58 -12.88 11.82
C ASP A 119 -11.79 -13.87 10.95
N ASP A 120 -11.59 -13.56 9.67
CA ASP A 120 -10.73 -14.36 8.80
C ASP A 120 -9.26 -13.92 8.95
N PRO A 121 -8.38 -14.74 9.58
CA PRO A 121 -6.96 -14.43 9.73
C PRO A 121 -6.24 -14.32 8.37
N ASP A 122 -6.86 -14.78 7.29
CA ASP A 122 -6.34 -14.72 5.93
C ASP A 122 -6.73 -13.43 5.18
N PHE A 123 -7.47 -12.51 5.79
CA PHE A 123 -7.85 -11.24 5.13
C PHE A 123 -6.65 -10.26 5.02
N ALA A 124 -6.04 -10.21 3.83
CA ALA A 124 -4.87 -9.40 3.52
C ALA A 124 -5.23 -7.93 3.19
N ILE A 125 -5.27 -7.08 4.22
CA ILE A 125 -5.35 -5.62 4.04
C ILE A 125 -3.96 -5.10 3.68
N ALA A 126 -3.78 -4.64 2.45
CA ALA A 126 -2.56 -4.01 1.97
C ALA A 126 -2.29 -2.66 2.67
N GLY A 127 -3.36 -1.96 3.05
CA GLY A 127 -3.31 -0.70 3.78
C GLY A 127 -4.57 0.13 3.56
N LEU A 128 -4.38 1.41 3.24
CA LEU A 128 -5.47 2.36 2.96
C LEU A 128 -5.38 2.83 1.51
N VAL A 129 -6.53 3.05 0.88
CA VAL A 129 -6.59 3.69 -0.43
C VAL A 129 -7.48 4.92 -0.36
N ARG A 130 -7.05 5.99 -1.01
CA ARG A 130 -7.84 7.18 -1.23
C ARG A 130 -8.36 7.19 -2.66
N ASP A 131 -9.65 6.92 -2.80
CA ASP A 131 -10.36 6.72 -4.05
C ASP A 131 -11.75 7.41 -4.03
N GLY A 132 -12.22 7.87 -5.19
CA GLY A 132 -13.52 8.55 -5.38
C GLY A 132 -14.69 7.58 -5.55
N ALA A 133 -14.46 6.30 -5.33
CA ALA A 133 -15.36 5.19 -5.64
C ALA A 133 -16.83 5.38 -5.21
N PHE A 134 -17.10 6.07 -4.09
CA PHE A 134 -18.44 6.19 -3.52
C PHE A 134 -19.03 7.59 -3.50
N SER A 135 -18.31 8.56 -4.02
CA SER A 135 -18.58 9.94 -3.66
C SER A 135 -18.60 10.82 -4.89
N GLU A 136 -19.80 11.30 -5.22
CA GLU A 136 -19.98 12.45 -6.12
C GLU A 136 -19.25 13.70 -5.58
N ALA A 137 -18.90 13.72 -4.28
CA ALA A 137 -18.14 14.77 -3.61
C ALA A 137 -16.61 14.60 -3.71
N GLY A 138 -16.10 13.60 -4.45
CA GLY A 138 -14.67 13.41 -4.71
C GLY A 138 -14.00 12.30 -3.89
N LEU A 139 -12.67 12.37 -3.75
CA LEU A 139 -11.83 11.31 -3.17
C LEU A 139 -12.13 11.05 -1.67
N THR A 140 -12.35 9.78 -1.31
CA THR A 140 -12.61 9.27 0.05
C THR A 140 -11.62 8.18 0.45
N TRP A 141 -11.49 7.89 1.74
CA TRP A 141 -10.58 6.85 2.23
C TRP A 141 -11.31 5.53 2.47
N ASP A 142 -10.68 4.43 2.07
CA ASP A 142 -11.12 3.05 2.27
C ASP A 142 -9.92 2.14 2.55
N TYR A 143 -10.16 0.87 2.83
CA TYR A 143 -9.14 -0.16 2.91
C TYR A 143 -8.70 -0.62 1.52
N ALA A 144 -7.40 -0.79 1.36
CA ALA A 144 -6.80 -1.38 0.18
C ALA A 144 -6.61 -2.88 0.40
N ILE A 145 -7.01 -3.69 -0.58
CA ILE A 145 -6.92 -5.14 -0.54
C ILE A 145 -6.15 -5.65 -1.76
N PHE A 146 -5.35 -6.70 -1.58
CA PHE A 146 -4.70 -7.39 -2.70
C PHE A 146 -5.58 -8.51 -3.24
N ARG A 147 -5.62 -8.61 -4.57
CA ARG A 147 -6.42 -9.59 -5.31
C ARG A 147 -5.61 -10.15 -6.48
N PRO A 148 -5.97 -11.32 -7.02
CA PRO A 148 -5.49 -11.74 -8.32
C PRO A 148 -5.79 -10.67 -9.40
N SER A 149 -4.90 -10.57 -10.37
CA SER A 149 -4.98 -9.71 -11.55
C SER A 149 -4.20 -10.39 -12.69
N SER A 150 -4.35 -9.96 -13.94
CA SER A 150 -3.51 -10.44 -15.04
C SER A 150 -2.01 -10.18 -14.85
N LEU A 151 -1.63 -9.22 -14.01
CA LEU A 151 -0.23 -9.01 -13.59
C LEU A 151 0.20 -9.92 -12.42
N GLY A 152 -0.67 -10.82 -11.98
CA GLY A 152 -0.47 -11.71 -10.83
C GLY A 152 -1.07 -11.12 -9.56
N VAL A 153 -0.67 -9.90 -9.18
CA VAL A 153 -1.20 -9.20 -8.00
C VAL A 153 -1.74 -7.83 -8.38
N GLY A 154 -2.96 -7.57 -7.94
CA GLY A 154 -3.71 -6.34 -8.11
C GLY A 154 -4.07 -5.68 -6.78
N VAL A 155 -4.62 -4.46 -6.84
CA VAL A 155 -5.09 -3.71 -5.65
C VAL A 155 -6.43 -3.04 -5.90
N ARG A 156 -7.33 -3.11 -4.92
CA ARG A 156 -8.69 -2.53 -4.98
C ARG A 156 -9.06 -1.84 -3.68
N CYS A 157 -10.05 -0.96 -3.74
CA CYS A 157 -10.77 -0.54 -2.53
C CYS A 157 -11.70 -1.66 -2.06
N MET A 158 -11.88 -1.77 -0.74
CA MET A 158 -12.64 -2.87 -0.13
C MET A 158 -14.14 -2.72 -0.35
N SER A 159 -14.65 -1.50 -0.19
CA SER A 159 -16.06 -1.21 -0.33
C SER A 159 -16.41 -0.87 -1.78
N GLY A 160 -15.50 -0.28 -2.58
CA GLY A 160 -15.83 0.33 -3.87
C GLY A 160 -15.20 -0.36 -5.09
N TRP A 161 -15.78 -0.10 -6.28
CA TRP A 161 -15.31 -0.41 -7.64
C TRP A 161 -14.56 -1.73 -7.88
N TRP A 162 -15.18 -2.57 -8.70
CA TRP A 162 -14.71 -3.91 -9.11
C TRP A 162 -13.52 -3.91 -10.09
N ALA A 163 -12.90 -2.75 -10.29
CA ALA A 163 -11.77 -2.57 -11.19
C ALA A 163 -10.47 -2.56 -10.39
N ASP A 164 -9.50 -3.31 -10.86
CA ASP A 164 -8.15 -3.24 -10.36
C ASP A 164 -7.53 -1.85 -10.60
N LEU A 165 -6.97 -1.23 -9.56
CA LEU A 165 -6.46 0.14 -9.62
C LEU A 165 -5.19 0.27 -10.47
N ILE A 166 -4.55 -0.83 -10.87
CA ILE A 166 -3.29 -0.80 -11.62
C ILE A 166 -3.52 -1.23 -13.06
N THR A 167 -4.31 -2.26 -13.29
CA THR A 167 -4.59 -2.82 -14.62
C THR A 167 -5.87 -2.30 -15.22
N GLY A 168 -6.83 -1.84 -14.41
CA GLY A 168 -8.17 -1.47 -14.86
C GLY A 168 -9.10 -2.66 -15.10
N GLU A 169 -8.62 -3.88 -14.83
CA GLU A 169 -9.41 -5.08 -15.10
C GLU A 169 -10.64 -5.15 -14.19
N TYR A 170 -11.80 -5.28 -14.83
CA TYR A 170 -13.03 -5.61 -14.13
C TYR A 170 -13.01 -7.09 -13.75
N THR A 171 -13.22 -7.36 -12.47
CA THR A 171 -13.00 -8.68 -11.88
C THR A 171 -14.24 -9.19 -11.13
N GLY A 172 -15.37 -8.50 -11.29
CA GLY A 172 -16.67 -8.91 -10.76
C GLY A 172 -16.77 -8.89 -9.23
N ASN A 173 -17.90 -9.40 -8.75
CA ASN A 173 -18.27 -9.45 -7.33
C ASN A 173 -17.79 -10.72 -6.63
N ASP A 174 -16.91 -11.54 -7.23
CA ASP A 174 -16.63 -12.87 -6.68
C ASP A 174 -15.93 -12.78 -5.32
N PRO A 175 -16.59 -13.19 -4.22
CA PRO A 175 -15.97 -13.19 -2.90
C PRO A 175 -14.91 -14.30 -2.77
N ALA A 176 -14.85 -15.27 -3.69
CA ALA A 176 -14.03 -16.49 -3.54
C ALA A 176 -12.52 -16.31 -3.73
N GLU A 177 -12.03 -15.14 -4.13
CA GLU A 177 -10.59 -14.90 -4.37
C GLU A 177 -9.86 -14.15 -3.24
N PHE A 178 -10.24 -14.38 -1.98
CA PHE A 178 -9.50 -13.91 -0.81
C PHE A 178 -8.96 -15.10 -0.02
N PRO A 179 -7.69 -15.07 0.44
CA PRO A 179 -6.60 -14.14 0.09
C PRO A 179 -6.05 -14.28 -1.34
N CYS A 180 -5.19 -13.34 -1.77
CA CYS A 180 -4.31 -13.51 -2.93
C CYS A 180 -2.99 -14.20 -2.51
N PRO A 181 -2.79 -15.52 -2.73
CA PRO A 181 -1.60 -16.22 -2.22
C PRO A 181 -0.30 -15.75 -2.89
N LEU A 182 -0.39 -15.23 -4.12
CA LEU A 182 0.75 -14.65 -4.82
C LEU A 182 1.31 -13.42 -4.09
N ALA A 183 0.46 -12.59 -3.47
CA ALA A 183 0.93 -11.47 -2.66
C ALA A 183 1.80 -11.95 -1.48
N PHE A 184 1.45 -13.08 -0.85
CA PHE A 184 2.27 -13.68 0.21
C PHE A 184 3.62 -14.17 -0.30
N GLN A 185 3.59 -14.89 -1.41
CA GLN A 185 4.82 -15.41 -2.02
C GLN A 185 5.75 -14.27 -2.44
N HIS A 186 5.20 -13.23 -3.07
CA HIS A 186 5.94 -12.04 -3.48
C HIS A 186 6.46 -11.25 -2.28
N TRP A 187 5.69 -11.08 -1.22
CA TRP A 187 6.16 -10.39 -0.03
C TRP A 187 7.33 -11.10 0.65
N ARG A 188 7.27 -12.43 0.74
CA ARG A 188 8.37 -13.24 1.28
C ARG A 188 9.62 -13.12 0.41
N GLU A 189 9.45 -13.26 -0.90
CA GLU A 189 10.56 -13.18 -1.86
C GLU A 189 11.18 -11.77 -1.93
N ALA A 190 10.37 -10.73 -1.89
CA ALA A 190 10.83 -9.34 -1.78
C ALA A 190 11.72 -9.14 -0.55
N GLY A 191 11.35 -9.78 0.57
CA GLY A 191 12.18 -9.80 1.78
C GLY A 191 13.56 -10.38 1.54
N ASN A 192 13.64 -11.53 0.85
CA ASN A 192 14.92 -12.17 0.49
C ASN A 192 15.78 -11.28 -0.41
N ARG A 193 15.17 -10.56 -1.36
CA ARG A 193 15.87 -9.69 -2.32
C ARG A 193 16.52 -8.46 -1.70
N VAL A 194 16.02 -8.01 -0.55
CA VAL A 194 16.53 -6.81 0.15
C VAL A 194 17.23 -7.14 1.46
N GLN A 195 17.39 -8.44 1.77
CA GLN A 195 18.28 -8.86 2.84
C GLN A 195 19.72 -8.49 2.50
N TRP A 196 20.45 -8.09 3.53
CA TRP A 196 21.87 -7.79 3.40
C TRP A 196 22.61 -9.05 2.99
N GLN A 197 23.22 -9.04 1.81
CA GLN A 197 24.16 -10.08 1.40
C GLN A 197 25.54 -9.69 1.91
N SER A 198 26.10 -10.47 2.84
CA SER A 198 27.53 -10.41 3.13
C SER A 198 28.26 -10.69 1.83
N LYS A 199 29.01 -9.69 1.36
CA LYS A 199 30.04 -9.92 0.33
C LYS A 199 31.05 -10.93 0.81
#